data_AF-A0A954BMT0-F1
#
_entry.id   AF-A0A954BMT0-F1
#
_cell.length_a   1.000
_cell.length_b   1.000
_cell.length_c   1.000
_cell.angle_alpha   90.00
_cell.angle_beta   90.00
_cell.angle_gamma   90.00
#
_symmetry.space_group_name_H-M   'P 1'
#
loop_
_entity.id
_entity.type
_entity.pdbx_description
1 polymer ?
#
loop_
_entity_poly.entity_id
_entity_poly.type
_entity_poly.pdbx_seq_one_letter_code
_entity_poly.pdbx_strand_id
1 'polypeptide(L)'
;VDLPKEYGGGKATVIAWIWARTVPSPDPAFADVQVPIASSFLLSSKKGKEAWIAPIVDKGAKTIRYEIRTKGTKDEIATAKTGTKEGRGANFRCIVSDTAITPDYVKKMGRDGRMGQTLIAIVAEGNRSRVYVAPSEAHEELALSAKPEWKPETGLPDDPRNFWTVDYGLTTFGDLFTDRQLVALNTFSDLVHEARARIEADALAAGLVSDDTPLRDGGKGAKAYAEAVSVYLAFAIDRLADAGSSIATWSTSEFIRFTFARQALPMTWDFAECNVMSTSTGNFQGAVDWVWKALLGFGPNADGHLIQQDAQTVILPEGAVISTDPPYYDNIGYADLSDYFYVWLRRSIKDIYPDLSGTLAVPKAEELVATPYRHGGRENAEKHFLTGMTSAISSLSKQSTSNFPATIYYAFKQSEIEQEGLSSTGWATFIQAIITAGYSIVGTWPVRTERAARTIASGTNALANSVVLVCRKKDASADTITRAEFIRALKRELPPAIAELQAANIAPAWACSRVVRLCSKAMTAR
;
A
#
# COMPACT_ATOMS: atom_id res chain seq x y z
N VAL A 1 5.22 17.85 -25.71
CA VAL A 1 6.41 17.30 -26.39
C VAL A 1 6.16 17.34 -27.89
N ASP A 2 7.19 17.61 -28.68
CA ASP A 2 7.09 17.52 -30.13
C ASP A 2 7.07 16.05 -30.56
N LEU A 3 6.18 15.72 -31.49
CA LEU A 3 6.02 14.37 -31.99
C LEU A 3 6.95 14.11 -33.18
N PRO A 4 7.58 12.93 -33.25
CA PRO A 4 8.27 12.49 -34.46
C PRO A 4 7.33 12.41 -35.67
N LYS A 5 7.88 12.54 -36.88
CA LYS A 5 7.11 12.46 -38.14
C LYS A 5 6.32 11.15 -38.29
N GLU A 6 6.83 10.05 -37.73
CA GLU A 6 6.16 8.74 -37.77
C GLU A 6 4.82 8.73 -37.01
N TYR A 7 4.64 9.67 -36.07
CA TYR A 7 3.38 9.90 -35.35
C TYR A 7 2.55 11.04 -35.93
N GLY A 8 2.90 11.53 -37.13
CA GLY A 8 2.20 12.63 -37.82
C GLY A 8 2.77 14.02 -37.52
N GLY A 9 3.82 14.13 -36.68
CA GLY A 9 4.38 15.41 -36.26
C GLY A 9 3.46 16.21 -35.33
N GLY A 10 3.82 17.47 -35.05
CA GLY A 10 3.06 18.36 -34.18
C GLY A 10 3.41 18.21 -32.69
N LYS A 11 2.48 18.57 -31.81
CA LYS A 11 2.66 18.55 -30.36
C LYS A 11 1.64 17.64 -29.69
N ALA A 12 2.09 16.94 -28.65
CA ALA A 12 1.23 16.15 -27.77
C ALA A 12 1.47 16.46 -26.29
N THR A 13 0.41 16.25 -25.49
CA THR A 13 0.45 16.31 -24.04
C THR A 13 1.28 15.14 -23.51
N VAL A 14 2.28 15.43 -22.69
CA VAL A 14 3.03 14.38 -21.98
C VAL A 14 2.14 13.80 -20.89
N ILE A 15 2.11 12.48 -20.75
CA ILE A 15 1.37 11.79 -19.69
C ILE A 15 2.28 11.20 -18.62
N ALA A 16 3.52 10.85 -18.98
CA ALA A 16 4.52 10.35 -18.04
C ALA A 16 5.94 10.57 -18.57
N TRP A 17 6.88 10.75 -17.65
CA TRP A 17 8.32 10.68 -17.88
C TRP A 17 8.85 9.39 -17.27
N ILE A 18 9.60 8.61 -18.06
CA ILE A 18 10.20 7.37 -17.58
C ILE A 18 11.65 7.65 -17.25
N TRP A 19 12.00 7.41 -15.99
CA TRP A 19 13.33 7.62 -15.43
C TRP A 19 13.96 6.28 -15.05
N ALA A 20 15.28 6.21 -15.14
CA ALA A 20 16.06 5.16 -14.50
C ALA A 20 16.98 5.78 -13.45
N ARG A 21 17.10 5.13 -12.30
CA ARG A 21 18.19 5.40 -11.36
C ARG A 21 19.51 5.05 -12.02
N THR A 22 20.57 5.76 -11.64
CA THR A 22 21.92 5.54 -12.17
C THR A 22 22.92 5.32 -11.05
N VAL A 23 23.98 4.58 -11.35
CA VAL A 23 25.18 4.52 -10.51
C VAL A 23 26.42 4.72 -11.38
N PRO A 24 27.53 5.25 -10.83
CA PRO A 24 28.80 5.29 -11.54
C PRO A 24 29.22 3.90 -12.00
N SER A 25 29.80 3.77 -13.19
CA SER A 25 30.35 2.48 -13.65
C SER A 25 31.33 1.91 -12.62
N PRO A 26 31.24 0.61 -12.28
CA PRO A 26 32.26 -0.04 -11.45
C PRO A 26 33.61 -0.17 -12.13
N ASP A 27 33.66 -0.05 -13.47
CA ASP A 27 34.91 -0.06 -14.23
C ASP A 27 35.63 1.29 -14.06
N PRO A 28 36.87 1.30 -13.53
CA PRO A 28 37.66 2.52 -13.39
C PRO A 28 37.81 3.36 -14.67
N ALA A 29 37.81 2.73 -15.86
CA ALA A 29 37.91 3.44 -17.13
C ALA A 29 36.70 4.35 -17.41
N PHE A 30 35.54 4.03 -16.83
CA PHE A 30 34.26 4.71 -17.02
C PHE A 30 33.64 5.17 -15.70
N ALA A 31 34.42 5.32 -14.63
CA ALA A 31 33.91 5.65 -13.29
C ALA A 31 33.22 7.02 -13.19
N ASP A 32 33.39 7.87 -14.20
CA ASP A 32 32.73 9.16 -14.41
C ASP A 32 31.36 9.03 -15.12
N VAL A 33 31.03 7.87 -15.68
CA VAL A 33 29.79 7.63 -16.40
C VAL A 33 28.71 7.11 -15.45
N GLN A 34 27.59 7.83 -15.41
CA GLN A 34 26.36 7.40 -14.72
C GLN A 34 25.62 6.38 -15.58
N VAL A 35 25.56 5.13 -15.13
CA VAL A 35 25.00 4.01 -15.87
C VAL A 35 23.59 3.71 -15.37
N PRO A 36 22.57 3.60 -16.24
CA PRO A 36 21.21 3.27 -15.84
C PRO A 36 21.11 1.84 -15.29
N ILE A 37 20.54 1.72 -14.10
CA ILE A 37 20.11 0.45 -13.53
C ILE A 37 18.60 0.32 -13.74
N ALA A 38 18.19 -0.25 -14.87
CA ALA A 38 16.78 -0.36 -15.27
C ALA A 38 16.34 -1.83 -15.26
N SER A 39 15.16 -2.11 -14.72
CA SER A 39 14.60 -3.47 -14.71
C SER A 39 13.96 -3.87 -16.03
N SER A 40 13.61 -2.89 -16.86
CA SER A 40 13.02 -3.07 -18.18
C SER A 40 13.24 -1.82 -19.02
N PHE A 41 13.49 -2.02 -20.30
CA PHE A 41 13.42 -1.01 -21.35
C PHE A 41 12.17 -1.17 -22.24
N LEU A 42 11.33 -2.17 -21.98
CA LEU A 42 10.07 -2.37 -22.69
C LEU A 42 9.01 -1.36 -22.22
N LEU A 43 8.45 -0.59 -23.14
CA LEU A 43 7.42 0.42 -22.89
C LEU A 43 6.01 -0.10 -23.21
N SER A 44 5.85 -0.88 -24.28
CA SER A 44 4.59 -1.51 -24.63
C SER A 44 4.81 -2.95 -25.08
N SER A 45 4.00 -3.86 -24.53
CA SER A 45 3.96 -5.27 -24.93
C SER A 45 2.69 -5.60 -25.72
N LYS A 46 1.91 -4.59 -26.16
CA LYS A 46 0.68 -4.80 -26.93
C LYS A 46 1.04 -5.25 -28.35
N LYS A 47 0.43 -6.36 -28.80
CA LYS A 47 0.69 -6.94 -30.12
C LYS A 47 0.43 -5.92 -31.23
N GLY A 48 1.43 -5.70 -32.09
CA GLY A 48 1.36 -4.74 -33.20
C GLY A 48 1.52 -3.27 -32.78
N LYS A 49 1.81 -3.01 -31.49
CA LYS A 49 2.10 -1.69 -30.91
C LYS A 49 3.24 -1.79 -29.90
N GLU A 50 4.16 -2.72 -30.13
CA GLU A 50 5.34 -2.90 -29.28
C GLU A 50 6.22 -1.65 -29.36
N ALA A 51 6.73 -1.23 -28.20
CA ALA A 51 7.65 -0.09 -28.12
C ALA A 51 8.66 -0.34 -27.02
N TRP A 52 9.92 0.01 -27.26
CA TRP A 52 11.02 -0.21 -26.31
C TRP A 52 12.12 0.84 -26.46
N ILE A 53 12.93 0.98 -25.42
CA ILE A 53 14.05 1.92 -25.32
C ILE A 53 15.34 1.21 -25.76
N ALA A 54 16.00 1.76 -26.77
CA ALA A 54 17.31 1.32 -27.23
C ALA A 54 18.39 2.28 -26.67
N PRO A 55 19.19 1.87 -25.68
CA PRO A 55 20.34 2.65 -25.25
C PRO A 55 21.44 2.58 -26.32
N ILE A 56 21.94 3.74 -26.72
CA ILE A 56 23.04 3.92 -27.67
C ILE A 56 24.25 4.41 -26.89
N VAL A 57 25.24 3.54 -26.72
CA VAL A 57 26.45 3.81 -25.94
C VAL A 57 27.56 4.28 -26.86
N ASP A 58 28.12 5.46 -26.58
CA ASP A 58 29.38 5.91 -27.16
C ASP A 58 30.47 5.82 -26.10
N LYS A 59 31.33 4.79 -26.20
CA LYS A 59 32.43 4.57 -25.25
C LYS A 59 33.52 5.64 -25.36
N GLY A 60 33.69 6.25 -26.53
CA GLY A 60 34.71 7.28 -26.77
C GLY A 60 34.29 8.62 -26.18
N ALA A 61 33.04 9.02 -26.41
CA ALA A 61 32.44 10.21 -25.82
C ALA A 61 31.98 10.01 -24.37
N LYS A 62 31.97 8.76 -23.88
CA LYS A 62 31.48 8.37 -22.55
C LYS A 62 30.02 8.80 -22.30
N THR A 63 29.19 8.72 -23.33
CA THR A 63 27.77 9.12 -23.27
C THR A 63 26.83 7.94 -23.55
N ILE A 64 25.62 8.05 -23.03
CA ILE A 64 24.53 7.13 -23.27
C ILE A 64 23.35 7.96 -23.77
N ARG A 65 22.89 7.72 -24.99
CA ARG A 65 21.63 8.27 -25.51
C ARG A 65 20.56 7.20 -25.54
N TYR A 66 19.30 7.60 -25.53
CA TYR A 66 18.18 6.67 -25.62
C TYR A 66 17.36 6.97 -26.87
N GLU A 67 17.04 5.93 -27.63
CA GLU A 67 16.17 6.00 -28.79
C GLU A 67 14.94 5.11 -28.57
N ILE A 68 13.80 5.52 -29.13
CA ILE A 68 12.59 4.70 -29.07
C ILE A 68 12.49 3.86 -30.33
N ARG A 69 12.21 2.57 -30.16
CA ARG A 69 12.03 1.61 -31.25
C ARG A 69 10.62 1.04 -31.17
N THR A 70 9.91 1.06 -32.29
CA THR A 70 8.53 0.52 -32.45
C THR A 70 8.49 -0.78 -33.26
N LYS A 71 9.65 -1.22 -33.74
CA LYS A 71 9.86 -2.46 -34.47
C LYS A 71 11.14 -3.12 -33.95
N GLY A 72 11.21 -4.44 -34.07
CA GLY A 72 12.37 -5.22 -33.66
C GLY A 72 12.10 -6.70 -33.82
N THR A 73 13.17 -7.48 -33.84
CA THR A 73 13.15 -8.93 -33.73
C THR A 73 12.62 -9.36 -32.36
N LYS A 74 12.23 -10.65 -32.23
CA LYS A 74 11.81 -11.21 -30.94
C LYS A 74 12.92 -11.13 -29.89
N ASP A 75 14.17 -11.28 -30.31
CA ASP A 75 15.33 -11.30 -29.41
C ASP A 75 15.66 -9.90 -28.89
N GLU A 76 15.53 -8.86 -29.73
CA GLU A 76 15.67 -7.46 -29.29
C GLU A 76 14.62 -7.09 -28.24
N ILE A 77 13.36 -7.47 -28.48
CA ILE A 77 12.26 -7.21 -27.54
C ILE A 77 12.45 -8.01 -26.24
N ALA A 78 12.91 -9.26 -26.34
CA ALA A 78 13.21 -10.09 -25.17
C ALA A 78 14.35 -9.48 -24.34
N THR A 79 15.39 -8.96 -24.98
CA THR A 79 16.51 -8.26 -24.33
C THR A 79 16.03 -6.96 -23.67
N ALA A 80 15.18 -6.18 -24.36
CA ALA A 80 14.63 -4.95 -23.80
C ALA A 80 13.78 -5.22 -22.55
N LYS A 81 13.10 -6.37 -22.47
CA LYS A 81 12.27 -6.74 -21.31
C LYS A 81 13.05 -6.89 -20.00
N THR A 82 14.35 -7.20 -20.07
CA THR A 82 15.21 -7.33 -18.88
C THR A 82 15.99 -6.06 -18.56
N GLY A 83 15.95 -5.05 -19.42
CA GLY A 83 16.68 -3.79 -19.21
C GLY A 83 18.19 -4.05 -19.05
N THR A 84 18.77 -3.54 -17.96
CA THR A 84 20.15 -3.83 -17.55
C THR A 84 20.24 -4.88 -16.44
N LYS A 85 19.13 -5.53 -16.10
CA LYS A 85 19.01 -6.44 -14.96
C LYS A 85 19.43 -7.86 -15.32
N GLU A 86 20.27 -8.47 -14.48
CA GLU A 86 20.81 -9.82 -14.69
C GLU A 86 20.26 -10.85 -13.68
N GLY A 87 19.49 -10.41 -12.68
CA GLY A 87 18.94 -11.32 -11.68
C GLY A 87 18.02 -10.66 -10.64
N ARG A 88 17.72 -11.42 -9.58
CA ARG A 88 16.95 -10.92 -8.44
C ARG A 88 17.71 -9.82 -7.70
N GLY A 89 16.98 -8.92 -7.02
CA GLY A 89 17.59 -7.83 -6.25
C GLY A 89 18.25 -6.77 -7.14
N ALA A 90 19.37 -6.23 -6.68
CA ALA A 90 20.12 -5.14 -7.33
C ALA A 90 21.33 -5.68 -8.13
N ASN A 91 21.09 -6.64 -9.03
CA ASN A 91 22.10 -7.21 -9.91
C ASN A 91 21.91 -6.68 -11.34
N PHE A 92 22.89 -5.91 -11.84
CA PHE A 92 22.82 -5.31 -13.16
C PHE A 92 24.11 -5.51 -13.96
N ARG A 93 24.02 -5.38 -15.28
CA ARG A 93 25.16 -5.28 -16.20
C ARG A 93 25.41 -3.81 -16.53
N CYS A 94 26.67 -3.38 -16.41
CA CYS A 94 27.07 -2.08 -16.92
C CYS A 94 27.00 -2.09 -18.45
N ILE A 95 26.10 -1.32 -19.07
CA ILE A 95 25.96 -1.30 -20.53
C ILE A 95 27.15 -0.63 -21.25
N VAL A 96 28.06 0.00 -20.52
CA VAL A 96 29.26 0.66 -21.07
C VAL A 96 30.47 -0.29 -21.07
N SER A 97 30.70 -1.00 -19.97
CA SER A 97 31.89 -1.84 -19.77
C SER A 97 31.61 -3.34 -19.68
N ASP A 98 30.34 -3.74 -19.68
CA ASP A 98 29.86 -5.10 -19.39
C ASP A 98 30.20 -5.63 -17.98
N THR A 99 30.85 -4.81 -17.14
CA THR A 99 31.15 -5.13 -15.75
C THR A 99 29.86 -5.35 -14.94
N ALA A 100 29.86 -6.35 -14.07
CA ALA A 100 28.76 -6.60 -13.15
C ALA A 100 28.64 -5.45 -12.13
N ILE A 101 27.43 -4.89 -12.00
CA ILE A 101 27.03 -3.94 -10.97
C ILE A 101 26.33 -4.76 -9.88
N THR A 102 27.06 -5.06 -8.81
CA THR A 102 26.60 -5.96 -7.74
C THR A 102 25.70 -5.24 -6.73
N PRO A 103 24.89 -5.98 -5.94
CA PRO A 103 24.00 -5.38 -4.95
C PRO A 103 24.75 -4.53 -3.91
N ASP A 104 25.91 -5.01 -3.43
CA ASP A 104 26.74 -4.28 -2.47
C ASP A 104 27.28 -2.98 -3.06
N TYR A 105 27.65 -2.99 -4.34
CA TYR A 105 28.08 -1.78 -5.03
C TYR A 105 26.92 -0.77 -5.16
N VAL A 106 25.72 -1.21 -5.54
CA VAL A 106 24.54 -0.34 -5.62
C VAL A 106 24.17 0.24 -4.25
N LYS A 107 24.18 -0.58 -3.19
CA LYS A 107 23.94 -0.13 -1.81
C LYS A 107 24.99 0.90 -1.38
N LYS A 108 26.27 0.62 -1.63
CA LYS A 108 27.37 1.55 -1.34
C LYS A 108 27.18 2.89 -2.06
N MET A 109 26.94 2.87 -3.38
CA MET A 109 26.73 4.10 -4.15
C MET A 109 25.51 4.88 -3.69
N GLY A 110 24.43 4.20 -3.31
CA GLY A 110 23.24 4.81 -2.72
C GLY A 110 23.53 5.51 -1.39
N ARG A 111 24.16 4.79 -0.44
CA ARG A 111 24.53 5.32 0.88
C ARG A 111 25.56 6.46 0.79
N ASP A 112 26.46 6.40 -0.18
CA ASP A 112 27.45 7.45 -0.46
C ASP A 112 26.83 8.68 -1.18
N GLY A 113 25.52 8.68 -1.49
CA GLY A 113 24.85 9.77 -2.19
C GLY A 113 25.22 9.90 -3.67
N ARG A 114 25.79 8.84 -4.27
CA ARG A 114 26.28 8.83 -5.66
C ARG A 114 25.29 8.22 -6.65
N MET A 115 24.13 7.77 -6.18
CA MET A 115 23.04 7.32 -7.02
C MET A 115 22.35 8.52 -7.67
N GLY A 116 22.27 8.53 -9.00
CA GLY A 116 21.60 9.56 -9.77
C GLY A 116 20.30 9.06 -10.40
N GLN A 117 19.80 9.83 -11.37
CA GLN A 117 18.68 9.47 -12.22
C GLN A 117 18.87 10.08 -13.61
N THR A 118 18.33 9.42 -14.64
CA THR A 118 18.33 9.94 -16.01
C THR A 118 17.01 9.64 -16.71
N LEU A 119 16.58 10.55 -17.58
CA LEU A 119 15.37 10.41 -18.36
C LEU A 119 15.63 9.44 -19.52
N ILE A 120 14.87 8.34 -19.58
CA ILE A 120 15.08 7.29 -20.59
C ILE A 120 13.97 7.25 -21.65
N ALA A 121 12.79 7.81 -21.37
CA ALA A 121 11.70 7.97 -22.35
C ALA A 121 10.66 8.99 -21.90
N ILE A 122 9.89 9.52 -22.85
CA ILE A 122 8.71 10.34 -22.62
C ILE A 122 7.49 9.62 -23.22
N VAL A 123 6.42 9.50 -22.45
CA VAL A 123 5.14 8.97 -22.92
C VAL A 123 4.17 10.11 -23.12
N ALA A 124 3.56 10.19 -24.31
CA ALA A 124 2.60 11.23 -24.67
C ALA A 124 1.25 10.65 -25.11
N GLU A 125 0.23 11.49 -25.04
CA GLU A 125 -1.09 11.20 -25.57
C GLU A 125 -1.06 11.16 -27.11
N GLY A 126 -1.53 10.06 -27.68
CA GLY A 126 -1.74 9.91 -29.11
C GLY A 126 -3.20 9.70 -29.44
N ASN A 127 -3.52 9.69 -30.74
CA ASN A 127 -4.85 9.35 -31.21
C ASN A 127 -5.17 7.87 -30.89
N ARG A 128 -5.99 7.64 -29.85
CA ARG A 128 -6.45 6.31 -29.40
C ARG A 128 -5.31 5.33 -29.03
N SER A 129 -4.12 5.83 -28.74
CA SER A 129 -2.94 5.05 -28.34
C SER A 129 -1.91 5.91 -27.62
N ARG A 130 -0.90 5.28 -27.02
CA ARG A 130 0.25 6.01 -26.47
C ARG A 130 1.28 6.26 -27.56
N VAL A 131 1.93 7.41 -27.46
CA VAL A 131 3.09 7.77 -28.27
C VAL A 131 4.31 7.77 -27.36
N TYR A 132 5.41 7.22 -27.85
CA TYR A 132 6.66 7.11 -27.11
C TYR A 132 7.71 7.95 -27.82
N VAL A 133 8.35 8.85 -27.08
CA VAL A 133 9.34 9.79 -27.59
C VAL A 133 10.64 9.61 -26.82
N ALA A 134 11.76 9.77 -27.52
CA ALA A 134 13.09 9.77 -26.91
C ALA A 134 13.17 10.89 -25.84
N PRO A 135 14.02 10.72 -24.81
CA PRO A 135 14.28 11.79 -23.86
C PRO A 135 14.86 13.00 -24.59
N SER A 136 14.61 14.17 -24.02
CA SER A 136 15.14 15.44 -24.53
C SER A 136 15.79 16.18 -23.38
N GLU A 137 16.97 16.75 -23.61
CA GLU A 137 17.75 17.48 -22.60
C GLU A 137 16.91 18.56 -21.92
N ALA A 138 16.15 19.34 -22.68
CA ALA A 138 15.27 20.37 -22.12
C ALA A 138 14.25 19.86 -21.08
N HIS A 139 13.70 18.66 -21.29
CA HIS A 139 12.77 18.04 -20.32
C HIS A 139 13.48 17.53 -19.07
N GLU A 140 14.69 17.01 -19.22
CA GLU A 140 15.52 16.49 -18.12
C GLU A 140 16.08 17.64 -17.28
N GLU A 141 16.68 18.65 -17.91
CA GLU A 141 17.18 19.86 -17.26
C GLU A 141 16.07 20.58 -16.48
N LEU A 142 14.89 20.77 -17.10
CA LEU A 142 13.77 21.39 -16.41
C LEU A 142 13.34 20.58 -15.18
N ALA A 143 13.31 19.24 -15.28
CA ALA A 143 12.98 18.37 -14.17
C ALA A 143 13.98 18.50 -13.01
N LEU A 144 15.27 18.48 -13.33
CA LEU A 144 16.36 18.55 -12.36
C LEU A 144 16.59 19.96 -11.81
N SER A 145 16.06 20.99 -12.46
CA SER A 145 16.09 22.38 -11.97
C SER A 145 15.07 22.68 -10.87
N ALA A 146 14.10 21.78 -10.66
CA ALA A 146 13.05 21.95 -9.66
C ALA A 146 13.65 22.05 -8.25
N LYS A 147 13.10 22.94 -7.42
CA LYS A 147 13.53 23.16 -6.04
C LYS A 147 12.31 23.16 -5.13
N PRO A 148 12.04 22.08 -4.38
CA PRO A 148 10.94 22.06 -3.44
C PRO A 148 11.22 22.99 -2.27
N GLU A 149 10.21 23.73 -1.82
CA GLU A 149 10.32 24.58 -0.62
C GLU A 149 10.37 23.74 0.67
N TRP A 150 9.79 22.54 0.63
CA TRP A 150 9.73 21.63 1.76
C TRP A 150 9.82 20.16 1.31
N LYS A 151 10.42 19.34 2.16
CA LYS A 151 10.57 17.90 1.99
C LYS A 151 10.27 17.19 3.32
N PRO A 152 9.50 16.08 3.33
CA PRO A 152 9.32 15.31 4.55
C PRO A 152 10.63 14.74 5.09
N GLU A 153 10.95 15.04 6.35
CA GLU A 153 12.18 14.58 7.03
C GLU A 153 11.95 13.36 7.94
N THR A 154 10.69 12.93 8.10
CA THR A 154 10.34 11.74 8.90
C THR A 154 11.08 10.53 8.34
N GLY A 155 11.82 9.84 9.22
CA GLY A 155 12.60 8.66 8.86
C GLY A 155 11.74 7.49 8.39
N LEU A 156 12.24 6.74 7.43
CA LEU A 156 11.65 5.48 7.01
C LEU A 156 11.96 4.39 8.06
N PRO A 157 10.99 3.51 8.36
CA PRO A 157 11.23 2.33 9.19
C PRO A 157 12.29 1.42 8.59
N ASP A 158 13.17 0.90 9.44
CA ASP A 158 14.13 -0.15 9.07
C ASP A 158 13.48 -1.54 9.19
N ASP A 159 12.39 -1.76 8.43
CA ASP A 159 11.72 -3.06 8.34
C ASP A 159 12.11 -3.77 7.03
N PRO A 160 12.99 -4.79 7.08
CA PRO A 160 13.46 -5.49 5.88
C PRO A 160 12.37 -6.31 5.18
N ARG A 161 11.15 -6.38 5.73
CA ARG A 161 10.00 -7.06 5.11
C ARG A 161 9.25 -6.16 4.14
N ASN A 162 9.22 -4.85 4.40
CA ASN A 162 8.32 -3.91 3.72
C ASN A 162 8.99 -2.62 3.24
N PHE A 163 10.19 -2.28 3.73
CA PHE A 163 10.93 -1.07 3.39
C PHE A 163 12.33 -1.44 2.90
N TRP A 164 12.51 -1.51 1.58
CA TRP A 164 13.80 -1.91 0.98
C TRP A 164 14.64 -0.72 0.52
N THR A 165 14.18 0.51 0.71
CA THR A 165 14.79 1.73 0.17
C THR A 165 15.93 2.26 1.05
N VAL A 166 15.86 2.04 2.37
CA VAL A 166 16.85 2.51 3.37
C VAL A 166 18.25 2.01 3.05
N ASP A 167 18.35 0.73 2.63
CA ASP A 167 19.61 0.10 2.25
C ASP A 167 20.34 0.79 1.09
N TYR A 168 19.61 1.61 0.32
CA TYR A 168 20.10 2.35 -0.86
C TYR A 168 20.21 3.86 -0.62
N GLY A 169 20.19 4.31 0.64
CA GLY A 169 20.39 5.73 1.00
C GLY A 169 19.13 6.59 0.98
N LEU A 170 17.95 6.01 0.72
CA LEU A 170 16.67 6.70 0.85
C LEU A 170 16.16 6.48 2.29
N THR A 171 16.36 7.45 3.16
CA THR A 171 16.22 7.29 4.62
C THR A 171 15.02 8.01 5.20
N THR A 172 14.40 8.92 4.43
CA THR A 172 13.21 9.68 4.82
C THR A 172 12.07 9.48 3.82
N PHE A 173 10.82 9.72 4.23
CA PHE A 173 9.68 9.68 3.31
C PHE A 173 9.83 10.67 2.15
N GLY A 174 10.51 11.80 2.36
CA GLY A 174 10.81 12.74 1.29
C GLY A 174 11.77 12.20 0.22
N ASP A 175 12.66 11.27 0.55
CA ASP A 175 13.59 10.64 -0.40
C ASP A 175 12.89 9.76 -1.44
N LEU A 176 11.60 9.45 -1.23
CA LEU A 176 10.80 8.64 -2.14
C LEU A 176 10.25 9.43 -3.32
N PHE A 177 10.49 10.74 -3.38
CA PHE A 177 10.01 11.63 -4.43
C PHE A 177 11.18 12.34 -5.12
N THR A 178 11.02 12.64 -6.39
CA THR A 178 11.92 13.59 -7.08
C THR A 178 11.62 15.02 -6.66
N ASP A 179 12.57 15.93 -6.84
CA ASP A 179 12.37 17.35 -6.52
C ASP A 179 11.18 17.96 -7.26
N ARG A 180 10.96 17.59 -8.53
CA ARG A 180 9.79 18.04 -9.30
C ARG A 180 8.47 17.47 -8.76
N GLN A 181 8.46 16.21 -8.32
CA GLN A 181 7.29 15.61 -7.66
C GLN A 181 6.98 16.31 -6.33
N LEU A 182 8.02 16.64 -5.54
CA LEU A 182 7.87 17.40 -4.30
C LEU A 182 7.33 18.81 -4.57
N VAL A 183 7.81 19.51 -5.59
CA VAL A 183 7.27 20.83 -5.97
C VAL A 183 5.77 20.74 -6.27
N ALA A 184 5.35 19.74 -7.05
CA ALA A 184 3.93 19.53 -7.33
C ALA A 184 3.13 19.27 -6.05
N LEU A 185 3.56 18.32 -5.21
CA LEU A 185 2.84 17.96 -3.97
C LEU A 185 2.77 19.13 -2.98
N ASN A 186 3.85 19.92 -2.82
CA ASN A 186 3.83 21.14 -2.02
C ASN A 186 2.79 22.13 -2.58
N THR A 187 2.85 22.40 -3.88
CA THR A 187 1.95 23.36 -4.54
C THR A 187 0.48 22.98 -4.33
N PHE A 188 0.12 21.72 -4.58
CA PHE A 188 -1.25 21.26 -4.39
C PHE A 188 -1.67 21.24 -2.91
N SER A 189 -0.78 20.87 -1.99
CA SER A 189 -1.08 20.91 -0.54
C SER A 189 -1.34 22.33 -0.05
N ASP A 190 -0.57 23.32 -0.54
CA ASP A 190 -0.74 24.71 -0.14
C ASP A 190 -2.02 25.32 -0.75
N LEU A 191 -2.35 24.95 -1.99
CA LEU A 191 -3.60 25.34 -2.65
C LEU A 191 -4.87 24.80 -1.97
N VAL A 192 -4.80 23.74 -1.16
CA VAL A 192 -5.95 23.27 -0.36
C VAL A 192 -6.41 24.35 0.63
N HIS A 193 -5.46 25.08 1.23
CA HIS A 193 -5.78 26.15 2.18
C HIS A 193 -6.45 27.34 1.49
N GLU A 194 -5.97 27.72 0.30
CA GLU A 194 -6.61 28.75 -0.53
C GLU A 194 -8.00 28.31 -1.00
N ALA A 195 -8.14 27.05 -1.43
CA ALA A 195 -9.42 26.50 -1.86
C ALA A 195 -10.43 26.54 -0.72
N ARG A 196 -10.05 26.16 0.50
CA ARG A 196 -10.90 26.25 1.70
C ARG A 196 -11.46 27.66 1.90
N ALA A 197 -10.61 28.68 1.84
CA ALA A 197 -11.04 30.07 2.02
C ALA A 197 -12.05 30.50 0.93
N ARG A 198 -11.83 30.09 -0.33
CA ARG A 198 -12.77 30.37 -1.43
C ARG A 198 -14.09 29.64 -1.25
N ILE A 199 -14.07 28.37 -0.86
CA ILE A 199 -15.27 27.56 -0.63
C ILE A 199 -16.13 28.18 0.49
N GLU A 200 -15.51 28.68 1.56
CA GLU A 200 -16.23 29.35 2.65
C GLU A 200 -16.93 30.62 2.16
N ALA A 201 -16.22 31.47 1.42
CA ALA A 201 -16.77 32.69 0.84
C ALA A 201 -17.93 32.40 -0.14
N ASP A 202 -17.75 31.41 -1.02
CA ASP A 202 -18.78 30.99 -1.97
C ASP A 202 -20.00 30.38 -1.27
N ALA A 203 -19.79 29.60 -0.21
CA ALA A 203 -20.86 29.03 0.60
C ALA A 203 -21.68 30.12 1.30
N LEU A 204 -21.04 31.14 1.87
CA LEU A 204 -21.72 32.30 2.44
C LEU A 204 -22.53 33.07 1.38
N ALA A 205 -21.94 33.30 0.20
CA ALA A 205 -22.63 33.95 -0.92
C ALA A 205 -23.84 33.13 -1.43
N ALA A 206 -23.76 31.80 -1.36
CA ALA A 206 -24.85 30.89 -1.68
C ALA A 206 -25.91 30.77 -0.57
N GLY A 207 -25.73 31.45 0.57
CA GLY A 207 -26.70 31.51 1.66
C GLY A 207 -26.53 30.47 2.77
N LEU A 208 -25.39 29.76 2.84
CA LEU A 208 -25.08 28.97 4.04
C LEU A 208 -24.90 29.89 5.25
N VAL A 209 -25.29 29.38 6.42
CA VAL A 209 -25.20 30.13 7.68
C VAL A 209 -23.74 30.43 8.02
N SER A 210 -23.49 31.68 8.42
CA SER A 210 -22.24 32.07 9.07
C SER A 210 -22.24 31.52 10.49
N ASP A 211 -21.37 30.54 10.73
CA ASP A 211 -21.16 29.85 12.01
C ASP A 211 -19.68 29.51 12.11
N ASP A 212 -19.03 30.02 13.16
CA ASP A 212 -17.59 29.85 13.40
C ASP A 212 -17.24 28.49 14.02
N THR A 213 -18.24 27.67 14.36
CA THR A 213 -18.04 26.32 14.89
C THR A 213 -17.32 25.47 13.84
N PRO A 214 -16.13 24.93 14.15
CA PRO A 214 -15.36 24.14 13.20
C PRO A 214 -16.02 22.77 12.99
N LEU A 215 -15.67 22.12 11.88
CA LEU A 215 -16.13 20.79 11.49
C LEU A 215 -15.89 19.75 12.60
N ARG A 216 -14.71 19.80 13.23
CA ARG A 216 -14.33 18.87 14.31
C ARG A 216 -15.25 18.95 15.54
N ASP A 217 -15.91 20.08 15.75
CA ASP A 217 -16.79 20.33 16.89
C ASP A 217 -18.28 20.21 16.49
N GLY A 218 -18.56 19.62 15.31
CA GLY A 218 -19.92 19.40 14.81
C GLY A 218 -20.57 20.60 14.14
N GLY A 219 -19.77 21.61 13.74
CA GLY A 219 -20.26 22.77 12.99
C GLY A 219 -20.95 22.39 11.68
N LYS A 220 -21.90 23.22 11.25
CA LYS A 220 -22.72 22.98 10.04
C LYS A 220 -22.82 24.17 9.10
N GLY A 221 -22.24 25.32 9.47
CA GLY A 221 -22.21 26.51 8.62
C GLY A 221 -21.17 26.45 7.51
N ALA A 222 -20.97 27.60 6.85
CA ALA A 222 -20.07 27.76 5.72
C ALA A 222 -18.63 27.30 6.03
N LYS A 223 -18.12 27.61 7.23
CA LYS A 223 -16.78 27.20 7.69
C LYS A 223 -16.62 25.69 7.74
N ALA A 224 -17.52 24.99 8.45
CA ALA A 224 -17.47 23.54 8.57
C ALA A 224 -17.62 22.83 7.21
N TYR A 225 -18.45 23.38 6.32
CA TYR A 225 -18.56 22.90 4.94
C TYR A 225 -17.25 23.05 4.17
N ALA A 226 -16.61 24.22 4.24
CA ALA A 226 -15.33 24.47 3.59
C ALA A 226 -14.21 23.57 4.15
N GLU A 227 -14.16 23.40 5.46
CA GLU A 227 -13.25 22.46 6.12
C GLU A 227 -13.49 21.02 5.61
N ALA A 228 -14.74 20.57 5.51
CA ALA A 228 -15.06 19.22 5.04
C ALA A 228 -14.60 19.00 3.59
N VAL A 229 -14.88 19.94 2.69
CA VAL A 229 -14.42 19.85 1.29
C VAL A 229 -12.89 19.84 1.23
N SER A 230 -12.20 20.65 2.04
CA SER A 230 -10.74 20.70 2.07
C SER A 230 -10.11 19.39 2.58
N VAL A 231 -10.74 18.68 3.51
CA VAL A 231 -10.31 17.34 3.96
C VAL A 231 -10.40 16.34 2.81
N TYR A 232 -11.48 16.37 2.01
CA TYR A 232 -11.58 15.51 0.82
C TYR A 232 -10.59 15.89 -0.28
N LEU A 233 -10.25 17.18 -0.44
CA LEU A 233 -9.17 17.60 -1.32
C LEU A 233 -7.80 17.10 -0.83
N ALA A 234 -7.56 17.05 0.48
CA ALA A 234 -6.35 16.45 1.04
C ALA A 234 -6.24 14.94 0.68
N PHE A 235 -7.35 14.20 0.65
CA PHE A 235 -7.34 12.82 0.16
C PHE A 235 -6.98 12.72 -1.33
N ALA A 236 -7.32 13.71 -2.14
CA ALA A 236 -6.86 13.76 -3.53
C ALA A 236 -5.33 13.95 -3.61
N ILE A 237 -4.72 14.66 -2.66
CA ILE A 237 -3.24 14.78 -2.54
C ILE A 237 -2.62 13.44 -2.18
N ASP A 238 -3.21 12.67 -1.26
CA ASP A 238 -2.73 11.32 -0.95
C ASP A 238 -2.74 10.41 -2.18
N ARG A 239 -3.80 10.49 -2.99
CA ARG A 239 -3.87 9.75 -4.26
C ARG A 239 -2.80 10.21 -5.25
N LEU A 240 -2.46 11.51 -5.27
CA LEU A 240 -1.33 12.00 -6.07
C LEU A 240 -0.01 11.47 -5.55
N ALA A 241 0.21 11.46 -4.23
CA ALA A 241 1.42 10.93 -3.63
C ALA A 241 1.60 9.43 -3.94
N ASP A 242 0.52 8.64 -3.94
CA ASP A 242 0.55 7.23 -4.36
C ASP A 242 0.94 7.08 -5.85
N ALA A 243 0.41 7.94 -6.72
CA ALA A 243 0.65 7.88 -8.16
C ALA A 243 1.98 8.51 -8.62
N GLY A 244 2.52 9.47 -7.85
CA GLY A 244 3.54 10.42 -8.26
C GLY A 244 4.80 10.38 -7.40
N SER A 245 5.29 9.20 -7.07
CA SER A 245 6.57 8.99 -6.37
C SER A 245 7.63 8.40 -7.31
N SER A 246 8.87 8.33 -6.85
CA SER A 246 9.96 7.59 -7.53
C SER A 246 9.82 6.07 -7.40
N ILE A 247 8.77 5.58 -6.73
CA ILE A 247 8.39 4.16 -6.62
C ILE A 247 7.33 3.77 -7.66
N ALA A 248 6.53 4.71 -8.16
CA ALA A 248 5.54 4.43 -9.19
C ALA A 248 6.22 3.95 -10.48
N THR A 249 5.74 2.88 -11.11
CA THR A 249 6.41 2.26 -12.28
C THR A 249 5.54 2.27 -13.52
N TRP A 250 6.15 2.17 -14.70
CA TRP A 250 5.42 2.01 -15.96
C TRP A 250 5.01 0.56 -16.21
N SER A 251 3.75 0.34 -16.59
CA SER A 251 3.26 -0.95 -17.06
C SER A 251 3.37 -1.06 -18.57
N THR A 252 3.85 -2.19 -19.07
CA THR A 252 3.88 -2.51 -20.50
C THR A 252 2.48 -2.67 -21.11
N SER A 253 1.44 -2.67 -20.27
CA SER A 253 0.03 -2.52 -20.68
C SER A 253 -0.41 -1.06 -20.83
N GLU A 254 0.52 -0.11 -20.75
CA GLU A 254 0.39 1.33 -21.02
C GLU A 254 -0.32 2.17 -19.95
N PHE A 255 -0.04 1.88 -18.68
CA PHE A 255 -0.54 2.63 -17.53
C PHE A 255 0.51 2.72 -16.41
N ILE A 256 0.36 3.68 -15.51
CA ILE A 256 1.23 3.84 -14.34
C ILE A 256 0.75 2.91 -13.22
N ARG A 257 1.63 2.06 -12.71
CA ARG A 257 1.42 1.31 -11.47
C ARG A 257 1.86 2.19 -10.31
N PHE A 258 0.94 2.45 -9.41
CA PHE A 258 1.18 3.33 -8.26
C PHE A 258 2.09 2.67 -7.22
N THR A 259 2.53 3.48 -6.26
CA THR A 259 3.46 3.12 -5.18
C THR A 259 2.96 1.90 -4.42
N PHE A 260 1.69 1.89 -4.02
CA PHE A 260 1.07 0.81 -3.26
C PHE A 260 0.43 -0.28 -4.14
N ALA A 261 1.16 -0.74 -5.17
CA ALA A 261 0.81 -1.98 -5.87
C ALA A 261 0.88 -3.23 -4.95
N ARG A 262 1.60 -3.10 -3.82
CA ARG A 262 1.69 -4.06 -2.72
C ARG A 262 1.68 -3.30 -1.38
N GLN A 263 1.51 -4.01 -0.27
CA GLN A 263 1.56 -3.47 1.10
C GLN A 263 3.01 -3.24 1.57
N ALA A 264 3.82 -2.58 0.74
CA ALA A 264 5.25 -2.33 0.99
C ALA A 264 5.75 -1.15 0.14
N LEU A 265 6.85 -0.52 0.55
CA LEU A 265 7.58 0.52 -0.17
C LEU A 265 8.90 -0.04 -0.71
N PRO A 266 8.90 -0.56 -1.95
CA PRO A 266 10.09 -1.19 -2.47
C PRO A 266 11.08 -0.27 -3.14
N MET A 267 12.31 -0.75 -3.24
CA MET A 267 13.28 -0.17 -4.15
C MET A 267 12.90 -0.47 -5.60
N THR A 268 12.62 0.58 -6.36
CA THR A 268 12.41 0.56 -7.81
C THR A 268 13.61 1.16 -8.50
N TRP A 269 13.89 0.64 -9.69
CA TRP A 269 15.11 0.93 -10.45
C TRP A 269 14.82 1.87 -11.61
N ASP A 270 13.71 1.64 -12.28
CA ASP A 270 13.04 2.52 -13.24
C ASP A 270 11.67 2.91 -12.70
N PHE A 271 11.27 4.16 -12.92
CA PHE A 271 10.03 4.73 -12.40
C PHE A 271 9.35 5.64 -13.42
N ALA A 272 8.04 5.79 -13.28
CA ALA A 272 7.19 6.62 -14.11
C ALA A 272 6.71 7.82 -13.31
N GLU A 273 7.22 9.00 -13.63
CA GLU A 273 6.73 10.25 -13.08
C GLU A 273 5.48 10.67 -13.87
N CYS A 274 4.32 10.68 -13.22
CA CYS A 274 3.06 11.08 -13.84
C CYS A 274 3.02 12.59 -14.13
N ASN A 275 2.34 12.98 -15.22
CA ASN A 275 1.95 14.37 -15.39
C ASN A 275 0.64 14.63 -14.63
N VAL A 276 0.76 15.28 -13.48
CA VAL A 276 -0.34 15.64 -12.58
C VAL A 276 -1.40 16.55 -13.23
N MET A 277 -1.03 17.27 -14.30
CA MET A 277 -1.90 18.17 -15.06
C MET A 277 -2.49 17.54 -16.34
N SER A 278 -2.14 16.28 -16.64
CA SER A 278 -2.68 15.60 -17.81
C SER A 278 -4.11 15.10 -17.59
N THR A 279 -4.72 14.51 -18.61
CA THR A 279 -6.00 13.78 -18.52
C THR A 279 -5.80 12.28 -18.29
N SER A 280 -4.55 11.82 -18.13
CA SER A 280 -4.19 10.40 -18.04
C SER A 280 -4.08 9.90 -16.59
N THR A 281 -3.84 8.61 -16.40
CA THR A 281 -3.70 8.00 -15.07
C THR A 281 -2.68 8.74 -14.19
N GLY A 282 -3.05 9.04 -12.94
CA GLY A 282 -2.19 9.72 -11.97
C GLY A 282 -2.30 11.26 -11.95
N ASN A 283 -3.27 11.83 -12.69
CA ASN A 283 -3.56 13.27 -12.66
C ASN A 283 -4.44 13.71 -11.47
N PHE A 284 -4.39 15.00 -11.14
CA PHE A 284 -5.10 15.57 -9.99
C PHE A 284 -6.63 15.54 -10.13
N GLN A 285 -7.16 15.92 -11.30
CA GLN A 285 -8.62 15.87 -11.52
C GLN A 285 -9.16 14.44 -11.39
N GLY A 286 -8.41 13.45 -11.87
CA GLY A 286 -8.70 12.04 -11.69
C GLY A 286 -8.71 11.63 -10.21
N ALA A 287 -7.78 12.15 -9.41
CA ALA A 287 -7.77 11.92 -7.96
C ALA A 287 -9.02 12.48 -7.28
N VAL A 288 -9.39 13.72 -7.58
CA VAL A 288 -10.64 14.35 -7.12
C VAL A 288 -11.86 13.52 -7.53
N ASP A 289 -11.88 13.06 -8.79
CA ASP A 289 -12.94 12.23 -9.34
C ASP A 289 -13.17 10.93 -8.57
N TRP A 290 -12.09 10.25 -8.19
CA TRP A 290 -12.19 9.04 -7.40
C TRP A 290 -12.72 9.30 -6.00
N VAL A 291 -12.33 10.43 -5.38
CA VAL A 291 -12.79 10.81 -4.04
C VAL A 291 -14.30 11.07 -4.05
N TRP A 292 -14.80 11.98 -4.89
CA TRP A 292 -16.24 12.32 -4.85
C TRP A 292 -17.14 11.16 -5.33
N LYS A 293 -16.67 10.32 -6.26
CA LYS A 293 -17.41 9.09 -6.65
C LYS A 293 -17.53 8.11 -5.48
N ALA A 294 -16.50 7.99 -4.64
CA ALA A 294 -16.58 7.18 -3.43
C ALA A 294 -17.61 7.77 -2.45
N LEU A 295 -17.69 9.09 -2.33
CA LEU A 295 -18.68 9.75 -1.47
C LEU A 295 -20.13 9.49 -1.92
N LEU A 296 -20.40 9.42 -3.21
CA LEU A 296 -21.73 9.04 -3.71
C LEU A 296 -22.16 7.61 -3.32
N GLY A 297 -21.20 6.74 -2.98
CA GLY A 297 -21.49 5.41 -2.44
C GLY A 297 -21.97 5.44 -1.00
N PHE A 298 -21.78 6.53 -0.26
CA PHE A 298 -22.28 6.68 1.10
C PHE A 298 -23.75 7.11 1.07
N GLY A 299 -24.63 6.16 1.38
CA GLY A 299 -26.04 6.41 1.67
C GLY A 299 -26.31 6.20 3.16
N PRO A 300 -26.10 7.20 4.03
CA PRO A 300 -26.40 7.05 5.45
C PRO A 300 -27.91 6.81 5.63
N ASN A 301 -28.28 5.58 6.04
CA ASN A 301 -29.66 5.22 6.36
C ASN A 301 -30.03 5.54 7.82
N ALA A 302 -29.04 5.93 8.62
CA ALA A 302 -29.17 6.27 10.03
C ALA A 302 -27.99 7.15 10.46
N ASP A 303 -28.16 7.84 11.59
CA ASP A 303 -27.08 8.55 12.27
C ASP A 303 -26.06 7.58 12.86
N GLY A 304 -24.80 8.00 12.93
CA GLY A 304 -23.71 7.23 13.52
C GLY A 304 -22.68 8.16 14.17
N HIS A 305 -21.89 7.61 15.09
CA HIS A 305 -20.83 8.32 15.78
C HIS A 305 -19.49 7.61 15.56
N LEU A 306 -18.43 8.39 15.40
CA LEU A 306 -17.05 7.92 15.32
C LEU A 306 -16.30 8.44 16.54
N ILE A 307 -15.58 7.55 17.23
CA ILE A 307 -14.77 7.88 18.40
C ILE A 307 -13.42 7.20 18.22
N GLN A 308 -12.32 7.95 18.32
CA GLN A 308 -10.97 7.40 18.33
C GLN A 308 -10.63 6.97 19.76
N GLN A 309 -10.37 5.68 19.96
CA GLN A 309 -10.08 5.12 21.28
C GLN A 309 -9.31 3.80 21.15
N ASP A 310 -8.48 3.49 22.15
CA ASP A 310 -7.82 2.19 22.25
C ASP A 310 -8.84 1.08 22.57
N ALA A 311 -8.90 0.05 21.73
CA ALA A 311 -9.79 -1.09 21.90
C ALA A 311 -9.56 -1.85 23.22
N GLN A 312 -8.37 -1.74 23.83
CA GLN A 312 -8.05 -2.34 25.13
C GLN A 312 -8.78 -1.64 26.29
N THR A 313 -9.16 -0.38 26.11
CA THR A 313 -9.73 0.48 27.17
C THR A 313 -11.05 1.16 26.77
N VAL A 314 -11.57 0.87 25.58
CA VAL A 314 -12.83 1.42 25.06
C VAL A 314 -14.00 1.17 25.99
N ILE A 315 -14.88 2.16 26.14
CA ILE A 315 -16.16 2.02 26.85
C ILE A 315 -17.27 2.05 25.82
N LEU A 316 -18.00 0.95 25.70
CA LEU A 316 -19.06 0.78 24.71
C LEU A 316 -20.43 1.14 25.30
N PRO A 317 -21.38 1.61 24.46
CA PRO A 317 -22.76 1.78 24.88
C PRO A 317 -23.37 0.49 25.43
N GLU A 318 -24.31 0.62 26.37
CA GLU A 318 -25.03 -0.54 26.90
C GLU A 318 -25.75 -1.30 25.77
N GLY A 319 -25.65 -2.63 25.79
CA GLY A 319 -26.29 -3.47 24.78
C GLY A 319 -25.58 -3.50 23.41
N ALA A 320 -24.36 -2.97 23.30
CA ALA A 320 -23.61 -2.95 22.05
C ALA A 320 -23.47 -4.35 21.41
N VAL A 321 -23.73 -4.41 20.10
CA VAL A 321 -23.43 -5.56 19.22
C VAL A 321 -22.10 -5.29 18.53
N ILE A 322 -21.17 -6.24 18.59
CA ILE A 322 -19.80 -6.05 18.12
C ILE A 322 -19.59 -6.69 16.76
N SER A 323 -19.07 -5.90 15.82
CA SER A 323 -18.50 -6.39 14.56
C SER A 323 -17.15 -5.72 14.34
N THR A 324 -16.06 -6.50 14.31
CA THR A 324 -14.69 -5.96 14.27
C THR A 324 -13.75 -6.80 13.40
N ASP A 325 -12.72 -6.16 12.85
CA ASP A 325 -11.63 -6.78 12.07
C ASP A 325 -10.29 -6.41 12.72
N PRO A 326 -9.74 -7.26 13.62
CA PRO A 326 -8.50 -6.97 14.33
C PRO A 326 -7.27 -6.95 13.43
N PRO A 327 -6.16 -6.29 13.84
CA PRO A 327 -4.91 -6.27 13.08
C PRO A 327 -4.34 -7.68 12.77
N TYR A 328 -3.77 -7.83 11.57
CA TYR A 328 -3.29 -9.11 11.01
C TYR A 328 -1.87 -9.50 11.48
N TYR A 329 -1.63 -9.57 12.78
CA TYR A 329 -0.38 -10.07 13.36
C TYR A 329 0.89 -9.42 12.76
N ASP A 330 1.66 -10.15 11.96
CA ASP A 330 2.91 -9.71 11.33
C ASP A 330 2.76 -9.35 9.84
N ASN A 331 1.54 -9.39 9.31
CA ASN A 331 1.29 -9.29 7.87
C ASN A 331 1.46 -7.85 7.34
N ILE A 332 1.00 -6.86 8.10
CA ILE A 332 0.99 -5.45 7.67
C ILE A 332 1.35 -4.57 8.87
N GLY A 333 2.39 -3.76 8.74
CA GLY A 333 2.67 -2.65 9.65
C GLY A 333 1.94 -1.41 9.17
N TYR A 334 0.69 -1.22 9.58
CA TYR A 334 -0.14 -0.12 9.10
C TYR A 334 0.43 1.22 9.54
N ALA A 335 0.89 1.34 10.78
CA ALA A 335 1.40 2.61 11.30
C ALA A 335 2.65 3.07 10.53
N ASP A 336 3.51 2.14 10.11
CA ASP A 336 4.68 2.45 9.29
C ASP A 336 4.31 2.93 7.89
N LEU A 337 3.40 2.22 7.23
CA LEU A 337 2.96 2.58 5.88
C LEU A 337 2.12 3.86 5.87
N SER A 338 1.37 4.12 6.94
CA SER A 338 0.51 5.30 7.07
C SER A 338 1.30 6.60 7.10
N ASP A 339 2.54 6.58 7.62
CA ASP A 339 3.40 7.77 7.62
C ASP A 339 3.66 8.33 6.21
N TYR A 340 3.64 7.47 5.18
CA TYR A 340 3.75 7.89 3.79
C TYR A 340 2.70 8.93 3.39
N PHE A 341 1.46 8.75 3.85
CA PHE A 341 0.34 9.66 3.59
C PHE A 341 0.23 10.72 4.68
N TYR A 342 0.50 10.34 5.93
CA TYR A 342 0.34 11.22 7.09
C TYR A 342 1.13 12.52 6.97
N VAL A 343 2.34 12.49 6.40
CA VAL A 343 3.15 13.71 6.21
C VAL A 343 2.45 14.74 5.33
N TRP A 344 1.69 14.30 4.32
CA TRP A 344 0.92 15.16 3.40
C TRP A 344 -0.42 15.58 3.99
N LEU A 345 -1.14 14.62 4.59
CA LEU A 345 -2.38 14.88 5.32
C LEU A 345 -2.16 15.93 6.40
N ARG A 346 -1.18 15.73 7.29
CA ARG A 346 -0.84 16.65 8.36
C ARG A 346 -0.64 18.07 7.86
N ARG A 347 0.07 18.26 6.74
CA ARG A 347 0.28 19.59 6.15
C ARG A 347 -1.03 20.25 5.73
N SER A 348 -1.97 19.46 5.20
CA SER A 348 -3.23 19.95 4.64
C SER A 348 -4.32 20.16 5.69
N ILE A 349 -4.39 19.31 6.73
CA ILE A 349 -5.54 19.29 7.66
C ILE A 349 -5.21 19.71 9.10
N LYS A 350 -3.97 20.13 9.41
CA LYS A 350 -3.58 20.42 10.80
C LYS A 350 -4.44 21.45 11.52
N ASP A 351 -4.93 22.46 10.81
CA ASP A 351 -5.75 23.51 11.42
C ASP A 351 -7.19 23.03 11.68
N ILE A 352 -7.62 21.97 10.99
CA ILE A 352 -8.95 21.38 11.05
C ILE A 352 -9.00 20.29 12.13
N TYR A 353 -7.99 19.42 12.17
CA TYR A 353 -7.88 18.33 13.15
C TYR A 353 -6.50 18.35 13.83
N PRO A 354 -6.23 19.33 14.73
CA PRO A 354 -4.94 19.46 15.40
C PRO A 354 -4.59 18.23 16.24
N ASP A 355 -5.57 17.60 16.88
CA ASP A 355 -5.32 16.42 17.73
C ASP A 355 -4.89 15.18 16.91
N LEU A 356 -5.46 15.00 15.72
CA LEU A 356 -5.09 13.89 14.81
C LEU A 356 -3.73 14.13 14.13
N SER A 357 -3.35 15.40 13.99
CA SER A 357 -2.18 15.84 13.21
C SER A 357 -1.04 16.40 14.09
N GLY A 358 -1.16 16.26 15.41
CA GLY A 358 -0.26 16.88 16.38
C GLY A 358 1.14 16.28 16.39
N THR A 359 1.28 15.00 16.07
CA THR A 359 2.56 14.28 16.05
C THR A 359 3.27 14.43 14.70
N LEU A 360 4.58 14.18 14.67
CA LEU A 360 5.37 14.17 13.42
C LEU A 360 5.13 12.91 12.57
N ALA A 361 4.63 11.85 13.20
CA ALA A 361 4.40 10.55 12.62
C ALA A 361 3.22 9.90 13.39
N VAL A 362 2.50 8.97 12.78
CA VAL A 362 1.34 8.32 13.45
C VAL A 362 1.79 7.53 14.70
N PRO A 363 0.94 7.26 15.70
CA PRO A 363 1.34 6.44 16.85
C PRO A 363 1.70 4.99 16.43
N LYS A 364 2.85 4.48 16.90
CA LYS A 364 3.31 3.09 16.65
C LYS A 364 3.17 2.17 17.85
N ALA A 365 3.27 2.72 19.07
CA ALA A 365 3.33 1.93 20.30
C ALA A 365 2.01 1.20 20.60
N GLU A 366 0.89 1.83 20.24
CA GLU A 366 -0.46 1.31 20.45
C GLU A 366 -0.89 0.31 19.36
N GLU A 367 -0.13 0.19 18.26
CA GLU A 367 -0.45 -0.75 17.18
C GLU A 367 -0.22 -2.20 17.64
N LEU A 368 -1.29 -3.00 17.61
CA LEU A 368 -1.24 -4.43 17.96
C LEU A 368 -0.77 -5.27 16.77
N VAL A 369 0.51 -5.19 16.43
CA VAL A 369 1.17 -6.01 15.38
C VAL A 369 2.40 -6.72 15.93
N ALA A 370 2.74 -7.88 15.34
CA ALA A 370 3.92 -8.66 15.70
C ALA A 370 5.10 -8.30 14.79
N THR A 371 5.72 -7.16 15.08
CA THR A 371 6.83 -6.61 14.30
C THR A 371 8.16 -6.73 15.06
N PRO A 372 9.05 -7.69 14.72
CA PRO A 372 10.25 -7.98 15.51
C PRO A 372 11.18 -6.79 15.74
N TYR A 373 11.36 -5.92 14.74
CA TYR A 373 12.26 -4.78 14.83
C TYR A 373 11.79 -3.73 15.86
N ARG A 374 10.48 -3.62 16.11
CA ARG A 374 9.90 -2.69 17.12
C ARG A 374 9.98 -3.21 18.54
N HIS A 375 9.99 -4.53 18.73
CA HIS A 375 9.90 -5.17 20.04
C HIS A 375 11.20 -5.84 20.49
N GLY A 376 12.31 -5.62 19.78
CA GLY A 376 13.62 -6.17 20.15
C GLY A 376 13.72 -7.68 19.94
N GLY A 377 13.00 -8.22 18.95
CA GLY A 377 13.03 -9.63 18.60
C GLY A 377 11.64 -10.24 18.41
N ARG A 378 11.63 -11.44 17.83
CA ARG A 378 10.39 -12.16 17.49
C ARG A 378 9.55 -12.45 18.75
N GLU A 379 10.14 -13.06 19.78
CA GLU A 379 9.43 -13.49 20.99
C GLU A 379 8.68 -12.34 21.68
N ASN A 380 9.33 -11.19 21.85
CA ASN A 380 8.71 -10.00 22.44
C ASN A 380 7.58 -9.45 21.56
N ALA A 381 7.71 -9.49 20.24
CA ALA A 381 6.66 -9.08 19.31
C ALA A 381 5.44 -10.00 19.41
N GLU A 382 5.65 -11.32 19.50
CA GLU A 382 4.55 -12.28 19.70
C GLU A 382 3.87 -12.00 21.05
N LYS A 383 4.64 -11.83 22.14
CA LYS A 383 4.10 -11.53 23.47
C LYS A 383 3.30 -10.22 23.52
N HIS A 384 3.81 -9.15 22.90
CA HIS A 384 3.12 -7.85 22.79
C HIS A 384 1.76 -8.02 22.12
N PHE A 385 1.75 -8.63 20.92
CA PHE A 385 0.53 -8.88 20.19
C PHE A 385 -0.49 -9.69 20.99
N LEU A 386 -0.06 -10.80 21.60
CA LEU A 386 -0.95 -11.70 22.32
C LEU A 386 -1.55 -11.07 23.57
N THR A 387 -0.72 -10.34 24.33
CA THR A 387 -1.18 -9.66 25.55
C THR A 387 -2.17 -8.57 25.18
N GLY A 388 -1.86 -7.74 24.20
CA GLY A 388 -2.73 -6.64 23.78
C GLY A 388 -4.03 -7.13 23.12
N MET A 389 -3.95 -8.15 22.26
CA MET A 389 -5.13 -8.76 21.65
C MET A 389 -6.03 -9.41 22.70
N THR A 390 -5.45 -10.13 23.67
CA THR A 390 -6.25 -10.70 24.77
C THR A 390 -6.94 -9.61 25.58
N SER A 391 -6.26 -8.50 25.87
CA SER A 391 -6.85 -7.34 26.57
C SER A 391 -7.98 -6.70 25.76
N ALA A 392 -7.76 -6.44 24.47
CA ALA A 392 -8.78 -5.86 23.58
C ALA A 392 -10.02 -6.76 23.48
N ILE A 393 -9.83 -8.06 23.18
CA ILE A 393 -10.97 -8.98 23.09
C ILE A 393 -11.64 -9.18 24.45
N SER A 394 -10.90 -9.16 25.56
CA SER A 394 -11.48 -9.22 26.92
C SER A 394 -12.34 -8.00 27.23
N SER A 395 -11.90 -6.80 26.81
CA SER A 395 -12.67 -5.56 26.95
C SER A 395 -13.98 -5.64 26.17
N LEU A 396 -13.91 -6.05 24.89
CA LEU A 396 -15.09 -6.23 24.04
C LEU A 396 -16.03 -7.31 24.59
N SER A 397 -15.47 -8.45 25.01
CA SER A 397 -16.20 -9.58 25.59
C SER A 397 -16.98 -9.18 26.83
N LYS A 398 -16.41 -8.40 27.75
CA LYS A 398 -17.13 -7.95 28.94
C LYS A 398 -18.33 -7.05 28.59
N GLN A 399 -18.19 -6.22 27.58
CA GLN A 399 -19.14 -5.15 27.25
C GLN A 399 -20.19 -5.53 26.20
N SER A 400 -19.95 -6.59 25.41
CA SER A 400 -20.90 -7.01 24.38
C SER A 400 -22.21 -7.54 24.97
N THR A 401 -23.34 -7.30 24.31
CA THR A 401 -24.62 -7.89 24.70
C THR A 401 -24.61 -9.43 24.65
N SER A 402 -25.38 -10.09 25.51
CA SER A 402 -25.60 -11.55 25.46
C SER A 402 -26.70 -11.94 24.45
N ASN A 403 -27.53 -10.98 24.01
CA ASN A 403 -28.68 -11.23 23.14
C ASN A 403 -28.22 -11.61 21.72
N PHE A 404 -27.20 -10.93 21.21
CA PHE A 404 -26.69 -11.08 19.85
C PHE A 404 -25.24 -11.58 19.85
N PRO A 405 -24.81 -12.33 18.83
CA PRO A 405 -23.40 -12.71 18.70
C PRO A 405 -22.52 -11.52 18.31
N ALA A 406 -21.25 -11.59 18.70
CA ALA A 406 -20.19 -10.74 18.16
C ALA A 406 -19.61 -11.40 16.88
N THR A 407 -19.18 -10.58 15.92
CA THR A 407 -18.49 -11.03 14.70
C THR A 407 -17.07 -10.50 14.65
N ILE A 408 -16.10 -11.41 14.55
CA ILE A 408 -14.68 -11.08 14.46
C ILE A 408 -14.15 -11.58 13.12
N TYR A 409 -13.73 -10.67 12.26
CA TYR A 409 -13.16 -10.99 10.96
C TYR A 409 -11.70 -11.41 11.14
N TYR A 410 -11.28 -12.42 10.38
CA TYR A 410 -9.91 -12.89 10.36
C TYR A 410 -9.55 -13.40 8.97
N ALA A 411 -8.36 -13.09 8.48
CA ALA A 411 -7.89 -13.52 7.17
C ALA A 411 -6.72 -14.49 7.31
N PHE A 412 -6.75 -15.59 6.54
CA PHE A 412 -5.77 -16.67 6.58
C PHE A 412 -4.77 -16.64 5.41
N LYS A 413 -3.46 -16.84 5.67
CA LYS A 413 -2.44 -17.08 4.62
C LYS A 413 -2.29 -18.57 4.34
N GLN A 414 -2.53 -18.97 3.08
CA GLN A 414 -2.51 -20.37 2.63
C GLN A 414 -1.17 -21.10 2.85
N SER A 415 -0.04 -20.38 2.88
CA SER A 415 1.29 -20.94 3.10
C SER A 415 1.51 -21.54 4.50
N GLU A 416 0.63 -21.25 5.46
CA GLU A 416 0.68 -21.88 6.79
C GLU A 416 0.20 -23.34 6.78
N ILE A 417 -0.45 -23.81 5.71
CA ILE A 417 -0.92 -25.20 5.57
C ILE A 417 0.19 -26.12 5.03
N GLU A 418 1.12 -25.59 4.24
CA GLU A 418 2.11 -26.41 3.51
C GLU A 418 3.22 -26.99 4.40
N GLN A 419 3.41 -26.47 5.63
CA GLN A 419 4.33 -27.08 6.60
C GLN A 419 3.59 -28.14 7.41
N GLU A 420 3.52 -29.35 6.87
CA GLU A 420 3.06 -30.56 7.58
C GLU A 420 3.77 -30.69 8.94
N GLY A 421 3.05 -30.43 10.03
CA GLY A 421 3.41 -30.89 11.39
C GLY A 421 3.73 -29.81 12.43
N LEU A 422 3.80 -28.52 12.10
CA LEU A 422 3.99 -27.45 13.09
C LEU A 422 2.83 -26.46 13.07
N SER A 423 2.12 -26.40 14.20
CA SER A 423 1.11 -25.42 14.59
C SER A 423 1.29 -24.04 13.91
N SER A 424 0.28 -23.57 13.16
CA SER A 424 0.14 -22.14 12.85
C SER A 424 0.06 -21.37 14.17
N THR A 425 1.18 -20.78 14.60
CA THR A 425 1.28 -20.08 15.89
C THR A 425 0.40 -18.83 15.89
N GLY A 426 0.23 -18.13 14.75
CA GLY A 426 -0.65 -16.97 14.67
C GLY A 426 -2.12 -17.33 14.90
N TRP A 427 -2.65 -18.30 14.15
CA TRP A 427 -4.07 -18.68 14.21
C TRP A 427 -4.47 -19.32 15.54
N ALA A 428 -3.70 -20.32 15.98
CA ALA A 428 -3.98 -21.01 17.23
C ALA A 428 -3.97 -20.03 18.41
N THR A 429 -3.03 -19.09 18.40
CA THR A 429 -2.91 -18.16 19.52
C THR A 429 -3.94 -17.03 19.45
N PHE A 430 -4.39 -16.62 18.27
CA PHE A 430 -5.53 -15.72 18.13
C PHE A 430 -6.84 -16.36 18.63
N ILE A 431 -7.13 -17.61 18.25
CA ILE A 431 -8.30 -18.33 18.79
C ILE A 431 -8.18 -18.47 20.32
N GLN A 432 -6.99 -18.80 20.82
CA GLN A 432 -6.76 -18.90 22.26
C GLN A 432 -7.07 -17.57 22.96
N ALA A 433 -6.66 -16.43 22.39
CA ALA A 433 -6.99 -15.11 22.93
C ALA A 433 -8.51 -14.87 23.01
N ILE A 434 -9.26 -15.24 21.96
CA ILE A 434 -10.74 -15.13 21.95
C ILE A 434 -11.37 -15.97 23.06
N ILE A 435 -10.93 -17.22 23.21
CA ILE A 435 -11.49 -18.14 24.21
C ILE A 435 -11.15 -17.68 25.63
N THR A 436 -9.89 -17.33 25.87
CA THR A 436 -9.40 -16.84 27.16
C THR A 436 -10.09 -15.54 27.58
N ALA A 437 -10.41 -14.67 26.61
CA ALA A 437 -11.14 -13.42 26.82
C ALA A 437 -12.62 -13.62 27.23
N GLY A 438 -13.13 -14.85 27.24
CA GLY A 438 -14.48 -15.17 27.67
C GLY A 438 -15.50 -15.25 26.53
N TYR A 439 -15.06 -15.28 25.28
CA TYR A 439 -15.92 -15.67 24.17
C TYR A 439 -15.88 -17.18 23.94
N SER A 440 -16.94 -17.69 23.31
CA SER A 440 -17.02 -19.02 22.73
C SER A 440 -17.35 -18.87 21.25
N ILE A 441 -16.63 -19.60 20.39
CA ILE A 441 -16.87 -19.56 18.96
C ILE A 441 -18.02 -20.54 18.65
N VAL A 442 -19.15 -19.98 18.22
CA VAL A 442 -20.38 -20.74 17.95
C VAL A 442 -20.62 -20.98 16.47
N GLY A 443 -19.90 -20.28 15.59
CA GLY A 443 -19.95 -20.47 14.15
C GLY A 443 -18.76 -19.82 13.46
N THR A 444 -18.55 -20.20 12.20
CA THR A 444 -17.56 -19.56 11.32
C THR A 444 -18.20 -19.37 9.94
N TRP A 445 -18.10 -18.17 9.39
CA TRP A 445 -18.65 -17.85 8.08
C TRP A 445 -17.52 -17.52 7.10
N PRO A 446 -17.33 -18.31 6.03
CA PRO A 446 -16.33 -17.99 5.00
C PRO A 446 -16.80 -16.82 4.12
N VAL A 447 -15.98 -15.79 4.00
CA VAL A 447 -16.24 -14.61 3.15
C VAL A 447 -15.24 -14.59 2.02
N ARG A 448 -15.75 -14.55 0.79
CA ARG A 448 -14.94 -14.32 -0.40
C ARG A 448 -14.69 -12.83 -0.54
N THR A 449 -13.46 -12.41 -0.31
CA THR A 449 -13.06 -10.99 -0.26
C THR A 449 -12.33 -10.52 -1.53
N GLU A 450 -12.11 -11.37 -2.54
CA GLU A 450 -11.36 -11.01 -3.75
C GLU A 450 -12.18 -10.38 -4.89
N ARG A 451 -11.60 -9.37 -5.55
CA ARG A 451 -11.98 -8.95 -6.92
C ARG A 451 -11.41 -9.95 -7.93
N ALA A 452 -12.26 -10.47 -8.82
CA ALA A 452 -11.90 -11.43 -9.90
C ALA A 452 -10.69 -11.03 -10.77
N ALA A 453 -10.36 -9.72 -10.85
CA ALA A 453 -9.22 -9.22 -11.61
C ALA A 453 -7.84 -9.52 -10.98
N ARG A 454 -7.74 -9.76 -9.66
CA ARG A 454 -6.45 -10.12 -9.00
C ARG A 454 -6.03 -11.56 -9.27
N THR A 455 -7.00 -12.44 -9.49
CA THR A 455 -6.79 -13.89 -9.61
C THR A 455 -6.01 -14.30 -10.88
N ILE A 456 -5.90 -13.42 -11.89
CA ILE A 456 -5.25 -13.74 -13.18
C ILE A 456 -3.79 -13.26 -13.25
N ALA A 457 -3.37 -12.29 -12.43
CA ALA A 457 -2.13 -11.53 -12.68
C ALA A 457 -0.97 -11.74 -11.68
N SER A 458 -1.16 -12.44 -10.56
CA SER A 458 -0.08 -12.64 -9.59
C SER A 458 -0.11 -14.02 -8.96
N GLY A 459 0.89 -14.86 -9.26
CA GLY A 459 1.15 -16.14 -8.58
C GLY A 459 1.67 -15.98 -7.15
N THR A 460 1.34 -14.88 -6.47
CA THR A 460 1.57 -14.69 -5.04
C THR A 460 0.29 -14.99 -4.30
N ASN A 461 0.37 -15.99 -3.41
CA ASN A 461 -0.60 -16.38 -2.39
C ASN A 461 -1.32 -15.17 -1.78
N ALA A 462 -2.38 -14.72 -2.42
CA ALA A 462 -3.32 -13.80 -1.84
C ALA A 462 -4.06 -14.55 -0.71
N LEU A 463 -4.41 -13.83 0.35
CA LEU A 463 -5.36 -14.32 1.35
C LEU A 463 -6.71 -14.55 0.64
N ALA A 464 -6.86 -15.71 -0.01
CA ALA A 464 -7.97 -15.98 -0.91
C ALA A 464 -9.32 -16.02 -0.20
N ASN A 465 -9.33 -16.15 1.14
CA ASN A 465 -10.54 -16.24 1.95
C ASN A 465 -10.34 -15.58 3.32
N SER A 466 -11.32 -14.77 3.74
CA SER A 466 -11.48 -14.35 5.13
C SER A 466 -12.54 -15.24 5.79
N VAL A 467 -12.46 -15.39 7.11
CA VAL A 467 -13.46 -16.10 7.92
C VAL A 467 -13.97 -15.13 8.99
N VAL A 468 -15.29 -15.05 9.12
CA VAL A 468 -15.93 -14.37 10.24
C VAL A 468 -16.17 -15.39 11.34
N LEU A 469 -15.55 -15.17 12.50
CA LEU A 469 -15.82 -15.91 13.71
C LEU A 469 -17.08 -15.33 14.36
N VAL A 470 -18.08 -16.17 14.54
CA VAL A 470 -19.32 -15.84 15.26
C VAL A 470 -19.13 -16.25 16.71
N CYS A 471 -19.04 -15.26 17.59
CA CYS A 471 -18.69 -15.42 18.99
C CYS A 471 -19.88 -15.09 19.89
N ARG A 472 -20.05 -15.85 20.97
CA ARG A 472 -20.97 -15.51 22.07
C ARG A 472 -20.22 -15.48 23.39
N LYS A 473 -20.70 -14.69 24.35
CA LYS A 473 -20.20 -14.76 25.73
C LYS A 473 -20.27 -16.20 26.22
N LYS A 474 -19.16 -16.67 26.79
CA LYS A 474 -19.06 -18.01 27.35
C LYS A 474 -19.98 -18.09 28.56
N ASP A 475 -20.77 -19.16 28.61
CA ASP A 475 -21.62 -19.44 29.77
C ASP A 475 -20.75 -19.78 30.98
N ALA A 476 -21.06 -19.20 32.14
CA ALA A 476 -20.39 -19.51 33.39
C ALA A 476 -20.61 -20.96 33.82
N SER A 477 -21.70 -21.59 33.37
CA SER A 477 -22.02 -23.01 33.63
C SER A 477 -21.57 -23.96 32.52
N ALA A 478 -20.66 -23.55 31.63
CA ALA A 478 -20.18 -24.43 30.56
C ALA A 478 -19.36 -25.60 31.14
N ASP A 479 -19.79 -26.83 30.84
CA ASP A 479 -19.11 -28.06 31.27
C ASP A 479 -17.67 -28.11 30.77
N THR A 480 -16.75 -28.43 31.67
CA THR A 480 -15.35 -28.69 31.33
C THR A 480 -15.18 -30.17 31.00
N ILE A 481 -14.61 -30.48 29.85
CA ILE A 481 -14.31 -31.85 29.43
C ILE A 481 -12.80 -32.12 29.50
N THR A 482 -12.42 -33.37 29.72
CA THR A 482 -11.02 -33.80 29.66
C THR A 482 -10.51 -33.87 28.22
N ARG A 483 -9.18 -33.84 28.04
CA ARG A 483 -8.54 -34.04 26.72
C ARG A 483 -8.97 -35.36 26.06
N ALA A 484 -9.17 -36.41 26.84
CA ALA A 484 -9.60 -37.71 26.33
C ALA A 484 -11.03 -37.67 25.77
N GLU A 485 -11.94 -37.00 26.48
CA GLU A 485 -13.31 -36.77 26.03
C GLU A 485 -13.37 -35.89 24.79
N PHE A 486 -12.51 -34.87 24.71
CA PHE A 486 -12.36 -34.07 23.50
C PHE A 486 -11.92 -34.91 22.30
N ILE A 487 -10.84 -35.70 22.43
CA ILE A 487 -10.36 -36.55 21.33
C ILE A 487 -11.44 -37.54 20.90
N ARG A 488 -12.20 -38.10 21.84
CA ARG A 488 -13.33 -39.00 21.55
C ARG A 488 -14.43 -38.27 20.79
N ALA A 489 -14.83 -37.08 21.21
CA ALA A 489 -15.83 -36.26 20.52
C ALA A 489 -15.37 -35.85 19.12
N LEU A 490 -14.11 -35.41 18.98
CA LEU A 490 -13.51 -35.03 17.70
C LEU A 490 -13.49 -36.21 16.72
N LYS A 491 -13.03 -37.39 17.14
CA LYS A 491 -13.02 -38.60 16.30
C LYS A 491 -14.42 -39.02 15.86
N ARG A 492 -15.44 -38.77 16.69
CA ARG A 492 -16.84 -39.10 16.39
C ARG A 492 -17.47 -38.10 15.42
N GLU A 493 -17.21 -36.80 15.61
CA GLU A 493 -17.95 -35.73 14.93
C GLU A 493 -17.26 -35.20 13.68
N LEU A 494 -15.93 -35.33 13.58
CA LEU A 494 -15.16 -34.81 12.45
C LEU A 494 -15.39 -35.58 11.13
N PRO A 495 -15.35 -36.92 11.09
CA PRO A 495 -15.56 -37.65 9.83
C PRO A 495 -16.89 -37.34 9.12
N PRO A 496 -18.07 -37.33 9.78
CA PRO A 496 -19.32 -36.98 9.11
C PRO A 496 -19.36 -35.51 8.67
N ALA A 497 -18.77 -34.60 9.45
CA ALA A 497 -18.70 -33.18 9.06
C ALA A 497 -17.85 -32.95 7.79
N ILE A 498 -16.75 -33.68 7.62
CA ILE A 498 -15.93 -33.61 6.40
C ILE A 498 -16.72 -34.14 5.20
N ALA A 499 -17.46 -35.25 5.37
CA ALA A 499 -18.28 -35.82 4.31
C ALA A 499 -19.40 -34.86 3.84
N GLU A 500 -20.07 -34.17 4.77
CA GLU A 500 -21.07 -33.13 4.47
C GLU A 500 -20.47 -31.98 3.66
N LEU A 501 -19.27 -31.51 4.03
CA LEU A 501 -18.59 -30.41 3.33
C LEU A 501 -18.13 -30.81 1.93
N GLN A 502 -17.60 -32.02 1.77
CA GLN A 502 -17.24 -32.57 0.47
C GLN A 502 -18.46 -32.72 -0.45
N ALA A 503 -19.60 -33.16 0.09
CA ALA A 503 -20.86 -33.24 -0.66
C ALA A 503 -21.40 -31.87 -1.09
N ALA A 504 -21.16 -30.83 -0.28
CA ALA A 504 -21.49 -29.44 -0.62
C ALA A 504 -20.48 -28.76 -1.57
N ASN A 505 -19.47 -29.50 -2.06
CA ASN A 505 -18.39 -28.99 -2.90
C ASN A 505 -17.61 -27.83 -2.24
N ILE A 506 -17.54 -27.85 -0.91
CA ILE A 506 -16.81 -26.89 -0.07
C ILE A 506 -15.44 -27.47 0.24
N ALA A 507 -14.37 -26.71 -0.01
CA ALA A 507 -13.00 -27.17 0.20
C ALA A 507 -12.75 -27.58 1.68
N PRO A 508 -11.96 -28.63 1.97
CA PRO A 508 -11.69 -29.11 3.34
C PRO A 508 -11.12 -28.04 4.29
N ALA A 509 -10.43 -27.02 3.75
CA ALA A 509 -9.95 -25.87 4.51
C ALA A 509 -11.07 -25.09 5.23
N TRP A 510 -12.33 -25.28 4.83
CA TRP A 510 -13.50 -24.61 5.39
C TRP A 510 -14.15 -25.41 6.53
N ALA A 511 -13.57 -26.57 6.90
CA ALA A 511 -14.04 -27.42 8.00
C ALA A 511 -13.93 -26.79 9.40
N CYS A 512 -13.55 -25.52 9.48
CA CYS A 512 -13.36 -24.77 10.72
C CYS A 512 -14.62 -24.69 11.59
N SER A 513 -15.85 -24.66 11.08
CA SER A 513 -17.01 -24.35 11.93
C SER A 513 -17.28 -25.35 13.06
N ARG A 514 -17.31 -26.66 12.75
CA ARG A 514 -17.49 -27.72 13.76
C ARG A 514 -16.19 -28.05 14.49
N VAL A 515 -15.04 -28.02 13.82
CA VAL A 515 -13.73 -28.26 14.45
C VAL A 515 -13.41 -27.17 15.47
N VAL A 516 -13.61 -25.89 15.13
CA VAL A 516 -13.40 -24.77 16.05
C VAL A 516 -14.41 -24.82 17.20
N ARG A 517 -15.67 -25.22 16.96
CA ARG A 517 -16.65 -25.43 18.04
C ARG A 517 -16.24 -26.56 18.99
N LEU A 518 -15.68 -27.65 18.47
CA LEU A 518 -15.13 -28.76 19.25
C LEU A 518 -13.86 -28.34 20.01
N CYS A 519 -12.93 -27.64 19.35
CA CYS A 519 -11.71 -27.11 19.94
C CYS A 519 -12.01 -26.05 21.01
N SER A 520 -13.06 -25.23 20.82
CA SER A 520 -13.54 -24.26 21.82
C SER A 520 -14.06 -24.94 23.08
N LYS A 521 -14.66 -26.14 22.97
CA LYS A 521 -15.03 -26.95 24.14
C LYS A 521 -13.82 -27.59 24.82
N ALA A 522 -12.76 -27.87 24.07
CA ALA A 522 -11.55 -28.52 24.55
C ALA A 522 -10.55 -27.58 25.24
N MET A 523 -10.37 -26.36 24.71
CA MET A 523 -9.48 -25.34 25.27
C MET A 523 -10.00 -24.71 26.57
N THR A 524 -11.20 -25.12 26.99
CA THR A 524 -11.75 -24.89 28.33
C THR A 524 -11.20 -25.83 29.39
N ALA A 525 -10.51 -26.91 29.00
CA ALA A 525 -9.85 -27.82 29.91
C ALA A 525 -8.58 -27.15 30.47
N ARG A 526 -8.46 -27.11 31.81
CA ARG A 526 -7.19 -26.79 32.47
C ARG A 526 -6.16 -27.89 32.24
#